data_AF-K0KM48-F1
#
_entry.id   AF-K0KM48-F1
#
_cell.length_a   1.000
_cell.length_b   1.000
_cell.length_c   1.000
_cell.angle_alpha   90.00
_cell.angle_beta   90.00
_cell.angle_gamma   90.00
#
_symmetry.space_group_name_H-M   'P 1'
#
loop_
_entity.id
_entity.type
_entity.pdbx_description
1 polymer ?
#
loop_
_entity_poly.entity_id
_entity_poly.type
_entity_poly.pdbx_seq_one_letter_code
_entity_poly.pdbx_strand_id
1 'polypeptide(L)'
;MRHLIRMFKSSTGYFSNVKCPKLEQCKLPMCVFSHGAKRSLSTMAKDQNVKENLKDKVVQSDNKRAKIQDSILASVTQRTNNGSEEDGNVKDLDLWAPKQLPGVGAPATIQQRIKYISALINQYTKHNISLPKRKAVEKEYEIALKNKSTTYSFAMKSAISKAKTNQHDYTFDPKGKNKGKVLNENEQYEAVKNLVHTVEKLKKNQYATEIPTEYLYEVKDRNLKKCDHCSEHFYFDKIHETTKCQYHERRKRVVTNAGERTAHWECCDQVVGESQGCKTINHHVFKASDPFELENLISFRKSPKAAEGDKKRQIVGLDCEMGYTTRGLEMIRLTIVDFFSGSTIFDEIVKPSGEVLDLNTNWSGVSKIPPESLTLDGVYDVILGSIINEDTIIVGHGLENDLNVMRLVHHNIVDTAILFPKSLDKKFSLKDLSFQFLDRKIQGGEHSSEEDSLAAIDIIKHHISHS
;
A
#
# COMPACT_ATOMS: atom_id res chain seq x y z
N MET A 1 15.73 -38.22 -5.60
CA MET A 1 14.31 -38.65 -5.80
C MET A 1 13.62 -38.83 -4.46
N ARG A 2 12.82 -37.85 -4.03
CA ARG A 2 11.66 -37.97 -3.11
C ARG A 2 11.16 -36.55 -2.80
N HIS A 3 10.42 -36.01 -3.76
CA HIS A 3 9.64 -34.78 -3.61
C HIS A 3 8.49 -35.04 -2.62
N LEU A 4 8.40 -34.23 -1.57
CA LEU A 4 7.26 -34.21 -0.67
C LEU A 4 6.27 -33.14 -1.15
N ILE A 5 5.31 -33.65 -1.91
CA ILE A 5 4.02 -33.04 -2.26
C ILE A 5 3.17 -32.94 -0.98
N ARG A 6 2.82 -31.72 -0.57
CA ARG A 6 1.72 -31.35 0.35
C ARG A 6 1.66 -29.81 0.31
N MET A 7 0.59 -29.08 -0.01
CA MET A 7 -0.85 -29.36 -0.15
C MET A 7 -1.45 -28.24 -1.04
N PHE A 8 -2.12 -28.57 -2.13
CA PHE A 8 -3.22 -27.75 -2.64
C PHE A 8 -4.51 -28.25 -1.99
N LYS A 9 -4.96 -27.59 -0.92
CA LYS A 9 -6.37 -27.64 -0.50
C LYS A 9 -7.04 -26.40 -1.08
N SER A 10 -7.76 -26.54 -2.19
CA SER A 10 -8.79 -25.58 -2.55
C SER A 10 -10.04 -25.97 -1.75
N SER A 11 -10.40 -25.15 -0.76
CA SER A 11 -11.63 -25.27 0.03
C SER A 11 -12.89 -24.80 -0.72
N THR A 12 -12.76 -24.42 -2.00
CA THR A 12 -13.78 -23.62 -2.68
C THR A 12 -14.66 -24.39 -3.67
N GLY A 13 -14.48 -25.70 -3.85
CA GLY A 13 -15.42 -26.54 -4.61
C GLY A 13 -15.66 -26.16 -6.08
N TYR A 14 -14.93 -25.18 -6.65
CA TYR A 14 -15.25 -24.57 -7.96
C TYR A 14 -15.32 -25.53 -9.15
N PHE A 15 -14.75 -26.75 -9.04
CA PHE A 15 -14.72 -27.73 -10.13
C PHE A 15 -15.46 -29.04 -9.80
N SER A 16 -16.20 -29.13 -8.69
CA SER A 16 -16.95 -30.34 -8.33
C SER A 16 -18.11 -30.66 -9.29
N ASN A 17 -18.52 -29.69 -10.12
CA ASN A 17 -19.60 -29.84 -11.09
C ASN A 17 -19.09 -29.94 -12.55
N VAL A 18 -17.77 -29.86 -12.77
CA VAL A 18 -17.16 -29.96 -14.11
C VAL A 18 -16.60 -31.38 -14.28
N LYS A 19 -17.07 -32.11 -15.31
CA LYS A 19 -16.61 -33.48 -15.60
C LYS A 19 -15.10 -33.51 -15.87
N CYS A 20 -14.41 -34.45 -15.26
CA CYS A 20 -12.98 -34.66 -15.53
C CYS A 20 -12.74 -34.96 -17.02
N PRO A 21 -11.85 -34.22 -17.72
CA PRO A 21 -11.54 -34.47 -19.13
C PRO A 21 -10.97 -35.87 -19.39
N LYS A 22 -10.39 -36.49 -18.36
CA LYS A 22 -9.81 -37.84 -18.43
C LYS A 22 -10.73 -38.95 -17.92
N LEU A 23 -11.95 -38.62 -17.45
CA LEU A 23 -13.01 -39.54 -17.00
C LEU A 23 -12.45 -40.82 -16.31
N GLU A 24 -12.71 -42.02 -16.87
CA GLU A 24 -12.27 -43.30 -16.28
C GLU A 24 -10.77 -43.57 -16.38
N GLN A 25 -10.05 -42.82 -17.23
CA GLN A 25 -8.60 -42.91 -17.39
C GLN A 25 -7.82 -42.01 -16.41
N CYS A 26 -8.52 -41.27 -15.55
CA CYS A 26 -7.89 -40.41 -14.55
C CYS A 26 -7.23 -41.26 -13.45
N LYS A 27 -5.89 -41.17 -13.34
CA LYS A 27 -5.10 -41.86 -12.30
C LYS A 27 -4.81 -40.99 -11.07
N LEU A 28 -5.31 -39.75 -11.00
CA LEU A 28 -5.05 -38.82 -9.90
C LEU A 28 -5.90 -39.16 -8.67
N PRO A 29 -5.34 -39.59 -7.53
CA PRO A 29 -6.12 -40.04 -6.37
C PRO A 29 -7.06 -38.96 -5.81
N MET A 30 -6.72 -37.67 -6.00
CA MET A 30 -7.51 -36.50 -5.60
C MET A 30 -7.67 -35.55 -6.80
N CYS A 31 -8.46 -35.95 -7.80
CA CYS A 31 -8.76 -35.09 -8.94
C CYS A 31 -9.68 -33.93 -8.50
N VAL A 32 -9.39 -32.71 -8.95
CA VAL A 32 -10.20 -31.52 -8.65
C VAL A 32 -11.50 -31.43 -9.45
N PHE A 33 -11.64 -32.26 -10.50
CA PHE A 33 -12.83 -32.37 -11.35
C PHE A 33 -13.74 -33.53 -10.90
N SER A 34 -15.01 -33.50 -11.32
CA SER A 34 -16.01 -34.49 -10.93
C SER A 34 -15.80 -35.85 -11.63
N HIS A 35 -16.00 -36.93 -10.86
CA HIS A 35 -16.01 -38.31 -11.32
C HIS A 35 -17.31 -38.99 -10.87
N GLY A 36 -17.94 -39.78 -11.75
CA GLY A 36 -19.11 -40.59 -11.38
C GLY A 36 -18.74 -41.70 -10.38
N ALA A 37 -19.74 -42.24 -9.68
CA ALA A 37 -19.60 -43.14 -8.52
C ALA A 37 -18.86 -44.49 -8.75
N LYS A 38 -18.28 -44.73 -9.93
CA LYS A 38 -17.51 -45.94 -10.25
C LYS A 38 -16.03 -45.59 -10.44
N ARG A 39 -15.29 -45.47 -9.34
CA ARG A 39 -13.83 -45.42 -9.37
C ARG A 39 -13.27 -46.60 -8.59
N SER A 40 -12.84 -47.64 -9.31
CA SER A 40 -12.11 -48.77 -8.74
C SER A 40 -10.67 -48.34 -8.43
N LEU A 41 -10.34 -48.21 -7.15
CA LEU A 41 -8.96 -48.01 -6.69
C LEU A 41 -8.32 -49.38 -6.51
N SER A 42 -7.60 -49.85 -7.52
CA SER A 42 -6.75 -51.04 -7.41
C SER A 42 -5.52 -50.72 -6.56
N THR A 43 -5.44 -51.41 -5.43
CA THR A 43 -4.36 -51.53 -4.46
C THR A 43 -2.98 -51.80 -5.06
N MET A 44 -1.92 -51.19 -4.48
CA MET A 44 -0.57 -51.74 -4.48
C MET A 44 -0.10 -52.04 -3.06
N ALA A 45 0.17 -53.33 -2.86
CA ALA A 45 1.14 -54.01 -1.99
C ALA A 45 1.25 -53.64 -0.50
N LYS A 46 0.88 -54.64 0.32
CA LYS A 46 1.23 -54.87 1.72
C LYS A 46 2.71 -55.24 1.84
N ASP A 47 3.37 -54.74 2.88
CA ASP A 47 4.39 -55.50 3.60
C ASP A 47 3.81 -55.91 4.98
N GLN A 48 3.89 -57.21 5.27
CA GLN A 48 3.44 -57.85 6.49
C GLN A 48 4.63 -58.20 7.39
N ASN A 49 4.46 -57.89 8.69
CA ASN A 49 5.02 -58.50 9.92
C ASN A 49 5.31 -57.33 10.88
N VAL A 50 4.62 -57.19 12.01
CA VAL A 50 4.70 -58.07 13.17
C VAL A 50 3.34 -58.17 13.89
N LYS A 51 3.06 -59.39 14.36
CA LYS A 51 1.88 -59.83 15.11
C LYS A 51 1.78 -59.26 16.53
N GLU A 52 0.54 -59.26 17.01
CA GLU A 52 0.12 -59.55 18.40
C GLU A 52 0.63 -58.61 19.51
N ASN A 53 -0.22 -57.70 19.98
CA ASN A 53 -0.96 -57.88 21.24
C ASN A 53 -1.73 -56.63 21.64
N LEU A 54 -2.80 -56.85 22.42
CA LEU A 54 -3.56 -55.88 23.24
C LEU A 54 -4.70 -55.13 22.52
N LYS A 55 -5.75 -55.89 22.20
CA LYS A 55 -7.09 -55.49 22.62
C LYS A 55 -7.12 -55.59 24.15
N ASP A 56 -7.06 -54.45 24.83
CA ASP A 56 -7.67 -54.18 26.13
C ASP A 56 -7.17 -52.82 26.61
N LYS A 57 -7.97 -51.78 26.34
CA LYS A 57 -8.11 -50.49 27.07
C LYS A 57 -8.78 -49.45 26.15
N VAL A 58 -10.04 -49.69 25.82
CA VAL A 58 -10.98 -48.64 25.41
C VAL A 58 -12.05 -48.56 26.50
N VAL A 59 -11.68 -48.01 27.65
CA VAL A 59 -12.57 -47.28 28.57
C VAL A 59 -11.64 -46.35 29.35
N GLN A 60 -11.98 -45.06 29.42
CA GLN A 60 -11.25 -43.94 30.07
C GLN A 60 -10.23 -43.19 29.20
N SER A 61 -10.70 -42.17 28.45
CA SER A 61 -10.04 -40.84 28.43
C SER A 61 -10.78 -39.74 27.64
N ASP A 62 -11.98 -39.97 27.09
CA ASP A 62 -12.74 -38.89 26.41
C ASP A 62 -13.69 -38.07 27.29
N ASN A 63 -13.65 -38.24 28.62
CA ASN A 63 -14.55 -37.54 29.55
C ASN A 63 -13.91 -36.37 30.35
N LYS A 64 -12.76 -35.84 29.92
CA LYS A 64 -12.09 -34.71 30.64
C LYS A 64 -11.92 -33.41 29.84
N ARG A 65 -12.32 -33.36 28.57
CA ARG A 65 -12.20 -32.15 27.74
C ARG A 65 -13.53 -31.38 27.55
N ALA A 66 -14.66 -31.99 27.88
CA ALA A 66 -15.99 -31.39 27.77
C ALA A 66 -16.58 -30.84 29.10
N LYS A 67 -15.76 -30.70 30.15
CA LYS A 67 -16.22 -30.20 31.48
C LYS A 67 -15.49 -28.95 32.01
N ILE A 68 -14.67 -28.29 31.19
CA ILE A 68 -13.94 -27.05 31.56
C ILE A 68 -14.44 -25.82 30.79
N GLN A 69 -15.22 -25.99 29.71
CA GLN A 69 -15.74 -24.86 28.93
C GLN A 69 -17.10 -24.32 29.41
N ASP A 70 -17.89 -25.09 30.16
CA ASP A 70 -19.22 -24.65 30.63
C ASP A 70 -19.23 -23.98 32.02
N SER A 71 -18.10 -23.95 32.74
CA SER A 71 -18.03 -23.32 34.07
C SER A 71 -17.54 -21.87 34.08
N ILE A 72 -17.07 -21.33 32.94
CA ILE A 72 -16.58 -19.95 32.83
C ILE A 72 -17.68 -18.98 32.38
N LEU A 73 -18.78 -19.48 31.80
CA LEU A 73 -19.86 -18.65 31.25
C LEU A 73 -20.98 -18.31 32.27
N ALA A 74 -20.98 -18.91 33.47
CA ALA A 74 -22.06 -18.76 34.43
C ALA A 74 -21.80 -17.78 35.60
N SER A 75 -20.63 -17.12 35.66
CA SER A 75 -20.23 -16.31 36.83
C SER A 75 -20.08 -14.80 36.60
N VAL A 76 -20.48 -14.26 35.44
CA VAL A 76 -20.40 -12.81 35.16
C VAL A 76 -21.78 -12.12 34.99
N THR A 77 -22.87 -12.88 34.98
CA THR A 77 -24.23 -12.29 35.04
C THR A 77 -24.79 -12.36 36.46
N GLN A 78 -24.47 -11.35 37.28
CA GLN A 78 -25.40 -10.80 38.29
C GLN A 78 -24.82 -9.55 38.98
N ARG A 79 -25.62 -8.46 38.90
CA ARG A 79 -25.55 -7.18 39.64
C ARG A 79 -24.50 -6.19 39.08
N THR A 80 -24.83 -5.00 38.58
CA THR A 80 -25.87 -4.03 38.96
C THR A 80 -26.31 -3.15 37.77
N ASN A 81 -27.62 -2.92 37.65
CA ASN A 81 -28.23 -1.85 36.85
C ASN A 81 -27.84 -0.46 37.40
N ASN A 82 -27.47 0.47 36.50
CA ASN A 82 -28.11 1.79 36.35
C ASN A 82 -27.37 2.66 35.31
N GLY A 83 -28.11 3.12 34.29
CA GLY A 83 -27.91 4.43 33.65
C GLY A 83 -26.86 4.59 32.54
N SER A 84 -27.37 4.60 31.29
CA SER A 84 -27.01 5.45 30.13
C SER A 84 -25.59 5.45 29.52
N GLU A 85 -25.61 5.33 28.18
CA GLU A 85 -24.64 5.75 27.15
C GLU A 85 -23.54 4.76 26.68
N GLU A 86 -23.48 4.66 25.34
CA GLU A 86 -22.45 4.10 24.44
C GLU A 86 -22.26 2.56 24.35
N ASP A 87 -22.32 2.02 23.12
CA ASP A 87 -21.52 0.83 22.81
C ASP A 87 -21.04 0.76 21.34
N GLY A 88 -19.82 1.23 21.11
CA GLY A 88 -19.03 1.10 19.89
C GLY A 88 -17.77 0.25 20.08
N ASN A 89 -17.70 -0.62 21.08
CA ASN A 89 -16.39 -1.01 21.65
C ASN A 89 -15.86 -2.42 21.31
N VAL A 90 -16.56 -3.24 20.51
CA VAL A 90 -16.11 -4.64 20.29
C VAL A 90 -15.17 -4.81 19.08
N LYS A 91 -15.18 -3.89 18.10
CA LYS A 91 -14.26 -3.93 16.93
C LYS A 91 -12.91 -3.25 17.15
N ASP A 92 -12.72 -2.57 18.27
CA ASP A 92 -11.52 -1.77 18.53
C ASP A 92 -10.34 -2.62 19.02
N LEU A 93 -10.58 -3.75 19.70
CA LEU A 93 -9.56 -4.54 20.39
C LEU A 93 -8.47 -5.14 19.48
N ASP A 94 -8.78 -5.47 18.22
CA ASP A 94 -7.82 -6.03 17.26
C ASP A 94 -6.88 -4.98 16.62
N LEU A 95 -7.18 -3.68 16.76
CA LEU A 95 -6.43 -2.59 16.15
C LEU A 95 -5.34 -1.98 17.05
N TRP A 96 -5.29 -2.34 18.34
CA TRP A 96 -4.29 -1.82 19.30
C TRP A 96 -3.66 -2.88 20.20
N ALA A 97 -3.65 -4.14 19.76
CA ALA A 97 -2.96 -5.21 20.47
C ALA A 97 -1.43 -4.98 20.53
N PRO A 98 -0.74 -5.45 21.59
CA PRO A 98 0.71 -5.37 21.68
C PRO A 98 1.40 -6.07 20.50
N LYS A 99 2.39 -5.42 19.88
CA LYS A 99 3.17 -6.02 18.79
C LYS A 99 3.94 -7.26 19.27
N GLN A 100 4.13 -8.21 18.36
CA GLN A 100 4.91 -9.43 18.59
C GLN A 100 6.41 -9.08 18.72
N LEU A 101 7.07 -9.62 19.75
CA LEU A 101 8.48 -9.40 20.02
C LEU A 101 9.33 -10.52 19.39
N PRO A 102 10.50 -10.21 18.82
CA PRO A 102 11.44 -11.22 18.34
C PRO A 102 12.17 -11.88 19.52
N GLY A 103 12.04 -13.20 19.71
CA GLY A 103 12.85 -13.97 20.66
C GLY A 103 12.26 -14.23 22.05
N VAL A 104 13.13 -14.55 23.02
CA VAL A 104 12.81 -15.22 24.29
C VAL A 104 11.94 -14.36 25.21
N GLY A 105 10.65 -14.70 25.28
CA GLY A 105 9.71 -14.32 26.33
C GLY A 105 9.34 -12.83 26.36
N ALA A 106 8.06 -12.52 26.12
CA ALA A 106 7.56 -11.15 26.32
C ALA A 106 7.79 -10.69 27.78
N PRO A 107 8.13 -9.41 28.02
CA PRO A 107 8.48 -8.93 29.36
C PRO A 107 7.29 -8.88 30.33
N ALA A 108 6.07 -9.06 29.83
CA ALA A 108 4.86 -9.16 30.63
C ALA A 108 3.80 -9.98 29.88
N THR A 109 2.75 -10.41 30.59
CA THR A 109 1.62 -11.10 29.97
C THR A 109 0.90 -10.18 28.98
N ILE A 110 0.25 -10.77 27.98
CA ILE A 110 -0.52 -10.00 26.97
C ILE A 110 -1.53 -9.07 27.65
N GLN A 111 -2.24 -9.55 28.68
CA GLN A 111 -3.19 -8.75 29.45
C GLN A 111 -2.53 -7.56 30.17
N GLN A 112 -1.34 -7.75 30.74
CA GLN A 112 -0.60 -6.66 31.39
C GLN A 112 -0.09 -5.63 30.37
N ARG A 113 0.35 -6.07 29.19
CA ARG A 113 0.78 -5.18 28.09
C ARG A 113 -0.39 -4.35 27.56
N ILE A 114 -1.54 -4.99 27.31
CA ILE A 114 -2.81 -4.32 26.93
C ILE A 114 -3.18 -3.25 27.96
N LYS A 115 -3.12 -3.57 29.26
CA LYS A 115 -3.44 -2.62 30.33
C LYS A 115 -2.58 -1.35 30.27
N TYR A 116 -1.29 -1.48 29.99
CA TYR A 116 -0.41 -0.32 29.85
C TYR A 116 -0.64 0.47 28.57
N ILE A 117 -0.95 -0.20 27.45
CA ILE A 117 -1.34 0.46 26.20
C ILE A 117 -2.64 1.26 26.42
N SER A 118 -3.67 0.68 27.03
CA SER A 118 -4.92 1.41 27.34
C SER A 118 -4.67 2.63 28.22
N ALA A 119 -3.80 2.50 29.22
CA ALA A 119 -3.44 3.62 30.09
C ALA A 119 -2.72 4.74 29.32
N LEU A 120 -1.84 4.41 28.37
CA LEU A 120 -1.20 5.39 27.48
C LEU A 120 -2.20 6.02 26.51
N ILE A 121 -3.08 5.24 25.90
CA ILE A 121 -4.15 5.74 25.01
C ILE A 121 -4.98 6.78 25.75
N ASN A 122 -5.41 6.48 26.98
CA ASN A 122 -6.20 7.41 27.78
C ASN A 122 -5.47 8.73 28.03
N GLN A 123 -4.15 8.70 28.28
CA GLN A 123 -3.38 9.93 28.42
C GLN A 123 -3.25 10.67 27.07
N TYR A 124 -2.94 9.95 25.99
CA TYR A 124 -2.74 10.54 24.68
C TYR A 124 -4.02 11.18 24.13
N THR A 125 -5.17 10.54 24.33
CA THR A 125 -6.48 11.09 23.99
C THR A 125 -6.79 12.32 24.85
N LYS A 126 -6.53 12.26 26.17
CA LYS A 126 -6.76 13.41 27.08
C LYS A 126 -5.92 14.64 26.72
N HIS A 127 -4.72 14.42 26.17
CA HIS A 127 -3.80 15.49 25.75
C HIS A 127 -3.86 15.80 24.23
N ASN A 128 -4.91 15.35 23.53
CA ASN A 128 -5.14 15.59 22.10
C ASN A 128 -3.94 15.20 21.20
N ILE A 129 -3.22 14.14 21.57
CA ILE A 129 -2.09 13.64 20.79
C ILE A 129 -2.63 12.91 19.55
N SER A 130 -2.16 13.30 18.36
CA SER A 130 -2.53 12.67 17.09
C SER A 130 -2.24 11.15 17.10
N LEU A 131 -3.21 10.36 16.62
CA LEU A 131 -3.19 8.89 16.58
C LEU A 131 -2.84 8.22 17.93
N PRO A 132 -3.64 8.46 18.99
CA PRO A 132 -3.31 8.05 20.36
C PRO A 132 -3.15 6.52 20.50
N LYS A 133 -3.97 5.76 19.78
CA LYS A 133 -3.92 4.28 19.72
C LYS A 133 -2.60 3.77 19.13
N ARG A 134 -2.20 4.28 17.97
CA ARG A 134 -0.97 3.86 17.27
C ARG A 134 0.27 4.20 18.10
N LYS A 135 0.34 5.43 18.61
CA LYS A 135 1.49 5.88 19.41
C LYS A 135 1.63 5.09 20.70
N ALA A 136 0.54 4.74 21.36
CA ALA A 136 0.58 3.93 22.57
C ALA A 136 1.14 2.52 22.31
N VAL A 137 0.74 1.90 21.19
CA VAL A 137 1.23 0.57 20.77
C VAL A 137 2.71 0.62 20.37
N GLU A 138 3.12 1.64 19.61
CA GLU A 138 4.54 1.84 19.24
C GLU A 138 5.41 2.10 20.46
N LYS A 139 4.95 2.93 21.39
CA LYS A 139 5.69 3.25 22.61
C LYS A 139 5.84 2.06 23.54
N GLU A 140 4.77 1.25 23.70
CA GLU A 140 4.86 0.00 24.46
C GLU A 140 5.84 -0.96 23.80
N TYR A 141 5.81 -1.10 22.48
CA TYR A 141 6.71 -1.99 21.75
C TYR A 141 8.19 -1.61 21.92
N GLU A 142 8.53 -0.32 21.84
CA GLU A 142 9.88 0.19 22.12
C GLU A 142 10.35 -0.15 23.54
N ILE A 143 9.46 0.06 24.53
CA ILE A 143 9.77 -0.21 25.93
C ILE A 143 9.94 -1.71 26.14
N ALA A 144 9.08 -2.53 25.52
CA ALA A 144 9.13 -3.98 25.63
C ALA A 144 10.38 -4.60 24.98
N LEU A 145 10.91 -4.01 23.89
CA LEU A 145 12.16 -4.44 23.28
C LEU A 145 13.38 -4.18 24.17
N LYS A 146 13.36 -3.10 24.97
CA LYS A 146 14.52 -2.62 25.74
C LYS A 146 14.53 -3.08 27.20
N ASN A 147 13.46 -3.69 27.68
CA ASN A 147 13.29 -4.00 29.12
C ASN A 147 13.06 -5.47 29.38
N LYS A 148 13.59 -5.95 30.52
CA LYS A 148 13.31 -7.28 31.08
C LYS A 148 12.01 -7.24 31.88
N SER A 149 11.48 -8.40 32.25
CA SER A 149 10.22 -8.50 33.02
C SER A 149 10.22 -7.74 34.35
N THR A 150 11.38 -7.65 35.00
CA THR A 150 11.55 -6.92 36.26
C THR A 150 11.54 -5.40 36.11
N THR A 151 11.93 -4.85 34.95
CA THR A 151 12.05 -3.40 34.72
C THR A 151 10.93 -2.83 33.86
N TYR A 152 10.24 -3.67 33.08
CA TYR A 152 9.19 -3.28 32.15
C TYR A 152 8.04 -2.50 32.81
N SER A 153 7.54 -2.98 33.95
CA SER A 153 6.46 -2.33 34.70
C SER A 153 6.82 -0.90 35.13
N PHE A 154 8.06 -0.70 35.56
CA PHE A 154 8.57 0.62 35.96
C PHE A 154 8.71 1.56 34.76
N ALA A 155 9.29 1.06 33.65
CA ALA A 155 9.43 1.84 32.42
C ALA A 155 8.07 2.27 31.83
N MET A 156 7.06 1.39 31.84
CA MET A 156 5.71 1.74 31.39
C MET A 156 5.04 2.77 32.32
N LYS A 157 5.15 2.60 33.64
CA LYS A 157 4.61 3.59 34.60
C LYS A 157 5.28 4.96 34.44
N SER A 158 6.59 4.98 34.20
CA SER A 158 7.34 6.20 33.90
C SER A 158 6.84 6.85 32.60
N ALA A 159 6.66 6.07 31.52
CA ALA A 159 6.13 6.56 30.26
C ALA A 159 4.70 7.11 30.38
N ILE A 160 3.83 6.45 31.14
CA ILE A 160 2.47 6.94 31.44
C ILE A 160 2.53 8.21 32.30
N SER A 161 3.45 8.29 33.27
CA SER A 161 3.62 9.49 34.10
C SER A 161 4.13 10.68 33.28
N LYS A 162 5.07 10.44 32.36
CA LYS A 162 5.53 11.44 31.38
C LYS A 162 4.40 11.90 30.45
N ALA A 163 3.53 10.97 30.06
CA ALA A 163 2.32 11.28 29.30
C ALA A 163 1.31 12.15 30.07
N LYS A 164 1.29 12.06 31.42
CA LYS A 164 0.46 12.93 32.27
C LYS A 164 1.00 14.36 32.40
N THR A 165 2.32 14.54 32.31
CA THR A 165 2.98 15.84 32.47
C THR A 165 3.24 16.55 31.13
N ASN A 166 2.75 15.99 30.02
CA ASN A 166 3.06 16.42 28.65
C ASN A 166 4.57 16.50 28.35
N GLN A 167 5.40 15.80 29.14
CA GLN A 167 6.83 15.64 28.91
C GLN A 167 7.04 14.44 27.98
N HIS A 168 6.70 14.61 26.71
CA HIS A 168 7.01 13.62 25.67
C HIS A 168 8.40 13.87 25.07
N ASP A 169 9.16 12.78 24.88
CA ASP A 169 10.43 12.76 24.13
C ASP A 169 10.24 12.91 22.60
N TYR A 170 9.04 13.25 22.13
CA TYR A 170 8.77 13.75 20.77
C TYR A 170 7.49 14.58 20.85
N THR A 171 7.63 15.90 20.98
CA THR A 171 6.54 16.86 20.97
C THR A 171 6.27 17.33 19.53
N PHE A 172 5.16 16.86 18.95
CA PHE A 172 4.40 17.67 18.02
C PHE A 172 3.48 18.53 18.88
N ASP A 173 3.82 19.81 18.99
CA ASP A 173 3.08 20.85 19.72
C ASP A 173 2.14 21.57 18.73
N PRO A 174 0.83 21.33 18.78
CA PRO A 174 -0.13 21.94 17.85
C PRO A 174 -0.34 23.44 18.13
N LYS A 175 0.26 24.00 19.18
CA LYS A 175 0.14 25.42 19.55
C LYS A 175 1.50 26.00 19.97
N GLY A 176 2.38 26.10 18.99
CA GLY A 176 3.42 27.13 18.90
C GLY A 176 4.42 27.16 20.07
N LYS A 177 5.51 26.38 19.96
CA LYS A 177 6.83 26.72 20.54
C LYS A 177 8.02 25.88 20.08
N ASN A 178 7.87 24.86 19.23
CA ASN A 178 9.01 24.32 18.49
C ASN A 178 9.08 24.99 17.12
N LYS A 179 9.73 26.16 17.05
CA LYS A 179 10.18 26.65 15.74
C LYS A 179 11.28 25.69 15.30
N GLY A 180 10.99 24.83 14.32
CA GLY A 180 12.02 24.02 13.65
C GLY A 180 13.20 24.91 13.25
N LYS A 181 14.39 24.32 13.16
CA LYS A 181 15.60 25.06 12.78
C LYS A 181 15.34 25.77 11.45
N VAL A 182 15.54 27.09 11.43
CA VAL A 182 15.54 27.85 10.18
C VAL A 182 16.84 27.54 9.47
N LEU A 183 16.75 26.76 8.39
CA LEU A 183 17.88 26.39 7.55
C LEU A 183 17.97 27.35 6.37
N ASN A 184 19.18 27.82 6.05
CA ASN A 184 19.43 28.50 4.78
C ASN A 184 19.41 27.50 3.59
N GLU A 185 19.42 27.99 2.36
CA GLU A 185 19.31 27.12 1.15
C GLU A 185 20.42 26.08 1.07
N ASN A 186 21.67 26.41 1.42
CA ASN A 186 22.77 25.45 1.41
C ASN A 186 22.61 24.37 2.48
N GLU A 187 22.18 24.74 3.69
CA GLU A 187 21.88 23.78 4.76
C GLU A 187 20.70 22.87 4.39
N GLN A 188 19.67 23.43 3.74
CA GLN A 188 18.55 22.64 3.22
C GLN A 188 19.02 21.66 2.15
N TYR A 189 19.86 22.12 1.21
CA TYR A 189 20.41 21.27 0.16
C TYR A 189 21.17 20.07 0.72
N GLU A 190 22.12 20.30 1.62
CA GLU A 190 22.89 19.21 2.23
C GLU A 190 22.01 18.27 3.06
N ALA A 191 21.01 18.79 3.77
CA ALA A 191 20.06 17.97 4.51
C ALA A 191 19.24 17.07 3.57
N VAL A 192 18.70 17.62 2.47
CA VAL A 192 17.93 16.85 1.47
C VAL A 192 18.80 15.85 0.73
N LYS A 193 20.03 16.21 0.40
CA LYS A 193 21.01 15.31 -0.24
C LYS A 193 21.26 14.06 0.60
N ASN A 194 21.29 14.19 1.93
CA ASN A 194 21.43 13.06 2.84
C ASN A 194 20.18 12.16 2.91
N LEU A 195 19.04 12.59 2.35
CA LEU A 195 17.81 11.81 2.25
C LEU A 195 17.65 11.07 0.91
N VAL A 196 18.56 11.27 -0.05
CA VAL A 196 18.51 10.62 -1.36
C VAL A 196 18.55 9.10 -1.19
N HIS A 197 17.60 8.43 -1.85
CA HIS A 197 17.49 6.97 -1.76
C HIS A 197 18.61 6.28 -2.52
N THR A 198 19.15 5.20 -1.95
CA THR A 198 20.12 4.36 -2.69
C THR A 198 19.46 3.66 -3.87
N VAL A 199 20.25 3.32 -4.88
CA VAL A 199 19.78 2.63 -6.09
C VAL A 199 19.09 1.30 -5.76
N GLU A 200 19.57 0.56 -4.75
CA GLU A 200 18.95 -0.69 -4.29
C GLU A 200 17.57 -0.44 -3.67
N LYS A 201 17.43 0.67 -2.93
CA LYS A 201 16.16 1.07 -2.33
C LYS A 201 15.16 1.48 -3.41
N LEU A 202 15.60 2.23 -4.43
CA LEU A 202 14.79 2.59 -5.59
C LEU A 202 14.34 1.35 -6.36
N LYS A 203 15.26 0.44 -6.69
CA LYS A 203 14.95 -0.83 -7.37
C LYS A 203 13.93 -1.68 -6.60
N LYS A 204 14.07 -1.78 -5.27
CA LYS A 204 13.09 -2.48 -4.42
C LYS A 204 11.70 -1.86 -4.47
N ASN A 205 11.61 -0.56 -4.75
CA ASN A 205 10.36 0.19 -4.89
C ASN A 205 9.94 0.38 -6.35
N GLN A 206 10.40 -0.49 -7.26
CA GLN A 206 9.94 -0.57 -8.66
C GLN A 206 10.32 0.62 -9.56
N TYR A 207 11.37 1.36 -9.18
CA TYR A 207 11.96 2.37 -10.07
C TYR A 207 12.82 1.69 -11.14
N ALA A 208 12.73 2.18 -12.37
CA ALA A 208 13.70 1.86 -13.41
C ALA A 208 15.03 2.57 -13.10
N THR A 209 16.04 1.80 -12.68
CA THR A 209 17.39 2.32 -12.36
C THR A 209 18.34 2.28 -13.55
N GLU A 210 17.98 1.52 -14.59
CA GLU A 210 18.69 1.42 -15.86
C GLU A 210 17.64 1.28 -16.97
N ILE A 211 18.05 1.49 -18.23
CA ILE A 211 17.18 1.20 -19.36
C ILE A 211 16.96 -0.31 -19.38
N PRO A 212 15.71 -0.79 -19.24
CA PRO A 212 15.43 -2.21 -19.20
C PRO A 212 15.82 -2.88 -20.52
N THR A 213 16.47 -4.03 -20.45
CA THR A 213 16.88 -4.82 -21.62
C THR A 213 16.17 -6.17 -21.73
N GLU A 214 15.51 -6.59 -20.66
CA GLU A 214 14.80 -7.86 -20.56
C GLU A 214 13.59 -7.75 -19.62
N TYR A 215 12.62 -8.63 -19.83
CA TYR A 215 11.44 -8.73 -18.97
C TYR A 215 11.86 -9.21 -17.57
N LEU A 216 11.35 -8.54 -16.54
CA LEU A 216 11.60 -8.93 -15.14
C LEU A 216 10.73 -10.12 -14.72
N TYR A 217 9.57 -10.29 -15.35
CA TYR A 217 8.60 -11.32 -14.99
C TYR A 217 8.32 -12.26 -16.16
N GLU A 218 8.29 -13.57 -15.88
CA GLU A 218 7.82 -14.56 -16.85
C GLU A 218 6.31 -14.42 -17.05
N VAL A 219 5.92 -13.92 -18.22
CA VAL A 219 4.51 -13.83 -18.64
C VAL A 219 4.24 -14.89 -19.70
N LYS A 220 3.20 -15.71 -19.48
CA LYS A 220 2.81 -16.79 -20.40
C LYS A 220 2.40 -16.27 -21.77
N ASP A 221 1.66 -15.17 -21.78
CA ASP A 221 1.19 -14.51 -23.00
C ASP A 221 1.28 -13.00 -22.79
N ARG A 222 2.21 -12.37 -23.50
CA ARG A 222 2.48 -10.93 -23.38
C ARG A 222 1.41 -10.08 -24.05
N ASN A 223 0.67 -10.64 -25.00
CA ASN A 223 -0.42 -9.95 -25.67
C ASN A 223 -1.69 -9.94 -24.82
N LEU A 224 -1.84 -10.90 -23.90
CA LEU A 224 -2.98 -10.92 -22.99
C LEU A 224 -2.80 -9.87 -21.87
N LYS A 225 -3.63 -8.84 -21.88
CA LYS A 225 -3.68 -7.78 -20.87
C LYS A 225 -4.91 -7.95 -19.97
N LYS A 226 -4.82 -7.39 -18.77
CA LYS A 226 -5.95 -7.24 -17.86
C LYS A 226 -6.36 -5.77 -17.85
N CYS A 227 -7.65 -5.51 -18.02
CA CYS A 227 -8.19 -4.17 -18.00
C CYS A 227 -8.11 -3.56 -16.59
N ASP A 228 -7.56 -2.35 -16.45
CA ASP A 228 -7.44 -1.67 -15.15
C ASP A 228 -8.81 -1.26 -14.58
N HIS A 229 -9.77 -0.98 -15.47
CA HIS A 229 -11.13 -0.58 -15.10
C HIS A 229 -12.02 -1.77 -14.76
N CYS A 230 -12.39 -2.58 -15.76
CA CYS A 230 -13.34 -3.68 -15.56
C CYS A 230 -12.71 -5.00 -15.09
N SER A 231 -11.37 -5.10 -15.02
CA SER A 231 -10.64 -6.34 -14.69
C SER A 231 -10.82 -7.52 -15.65
N GLU A 232 -11.52 -7.35 -16.77
CA GLU A 232 -11.59 -8.36 -17.84
C GLU A 232 -10.25 -8.49 -18.58
N HIS A 233 -9.98 -9.66 -19.16
CA HIS A 233 -8.78 -9.87 -19.97
C HIS A 233 -9.09 -9.65 -21.44
N PHE A 234 -8.17 -9.01 -22.15
CA PHE A 234 -8.27 -8.73 -23.57
C PHE A 234 -6.89 -8.87 -24.23
N TYR A 235 -6.86 -9.09 -25.54
CA TYR A 235 -5.61 -9.12 -26.29
C TYR A 235 -5.24 -7.71 -26.75
N PHE A 236 -3.95 -7.36 -26.63
CA PHE A 236 -3.44 -6.01 -26.90
C PHE A 236 -3.66 -5.54 -28.35
N ASP A 237 -3.65 -6.45 -29.33
CA ASP A 237 -3.99 -6.17 -30.72
C ASP A 237 -5.41 -5.62 -30.89
N LYS A 238 -6.30 -5.90 -29.94
CA LYS A 238 -7.68 -5.41 -29.89
C LYS A 238 -7.85 -4.08 -29.16
N ILE A 239 -6.77 -3.39 -28.79
CA ILE A 239 -6.86 -2.14 -28.03
C ILE A 239 -7.68 -1.06 -28.76
N HIS A 240 -7.66 -1.07 -30.11
CA HIS A 240 -8.46 -0.16 -30.94
C HIS A 240 -9.90 -0.65 -31.19
N GLU A 241 -10.23 -1.91 -30.86
CA GLU A 241 -11.60 -2.41 -31.02
C GLU A 241 -12.52 -1.72 -29.99
N THR A 242 -13.65 -1.20 -30.47
CA THR A 242 -14.68 -0.65 -29.58
C THR A 242 -15.32 -1.78 -28.77
N THR A 243 -15.32 -1.63 -27.44
CA THR A 243 -15.91 -2.58 -26.49
C THR A 243 -16.58 -1.82 -25.34
N LYS A 244 -17.62 -2.41 -24.75
CA LYS A 244 -18.34 -1.79 -23.64
C LYS A 244 -17.65 -2.11 -22.32
N CYS A 245 -16.70 -1.28 -21.89
CA CYS A 245 -16.01 -1.45 -20.62
C CYS A 245 -16.77 -0.74 -19.49
N GLN A 246 -17.35 -1.51 -18.56
CA GLN A 246 -18.09 -0.98 -17.41
C GLN A 246 -17.32 -1.20 -16.12
N TYR A 247 -17.24 -0.17 -15.27
CA TYR A 247 -16.46 -0.21 -14.04
C TYR A 247 -16.98 0.74 -12.95
N HIS A 248 -16.53 0.50 -11.72
CA HIS A 248 -16.69 1.40 -10.58
C HIS A 248 -15.36 2.08 -10.31
N GLU A 249 -15.37 3.41 -10.37
CA GLU A 249 -14.13 4.20 -10.37
C GLU A 249 -13.54 4.33 -8.94
N ARG A 250 -14.39 4.40 -7.91
CA ARG A 250 -13.95 4.55 -6.52
C ARG A 250 -13.92 3.22 -5.76
N ARG A 251 -13.29 3.25 -4.58
CA ARG A 251 -13.12 2.07 -3.73
C ARG A 251 -14.45 1.63 -3.11
N LYS A 252 -14.47 0.40 -2.60
CA LYS A 252 -15.59 -0.11 -1.81
C LYS A 252 -15.50 0.37 -0.36
N ARG A 253 -16.59 0.92 0.15
CA ARG A 253 -16.81 1.30 1.55
C ARG A 253 -17.66 0.22 2.22
N VAL A 254 -17.20 -0.27 3.37
CA VAL A 254 -17.99 -1.20 4.17
C VAL A 254 -18.85 -0.40 5.15
N VAL A 255 -20.15 -0.58 5.07
CA VAL A 255 -21.13 0.01 5.97
C VAL A 255 -21.61 -1.09 6.92
N THR A 256 -21.81 -0.75 8.19
CA THR A 256 -22.42 -1.66 9.17
C THR A 256 -23.70 -1.02 9.68
N ASN A 257 -24.85 -1.57 9.30
CA ASN A 257 -26.16 -1.09 9.74
C ASN A 257 -26.86 -2.22 10.50
N ALA A 258 -27.30 -1.94 11.74
CA ALA A 258 -28.02 -2.91 12.58
C ALA A 258 -27.35 -4.30 12.70
N GLY A 259 -26.01 -4.36 12.65
CA GLY A 259 -25.23 -5.60 12.70
C GLY A 259 -24.97 -6.27 11.36
N GLU A 260 -25.65 -5.85 10.28
CA GLU A 260 -25.42 -6.33 8.92
C GLU A 260 -24.30 -5.53 8.25
N ARG A 261 -23.37 -6.23 7.59
CA ARG A 261 -22.22 -5.63 6.89
C ARG A 261 -22.46 -5.66 5.39
N THR A 262 -22.80 -4.52 4.81
CA THR A 262 -22.90 -4.35 3.37
C THR A 262 -21.69 -3.60 2.84
N ALA A 263 -21.28 -3.92 1.61
CA ALA A 263 -20.23 -3.19 0.92
C ALA A 263 -20.87 -2.38 -0.21
N HIS A 264 -20.56 -1.09 -0.27
CA HIS A 264 -21.06 -0.16 -1.27
C HIS A 264 -19.89 0.46 -2.03
N TRP A 265 -20.10 0.82 -3.29
CA TRP A 265 -19.12 1.57 -4.06
C TRP A 265 -19.15 3.06 -3.72
N GLU A 266 -18.02 3.67 -3.41
CA GLU A 266 -17.95 5.11 -3.04
C GLU A 266 -18.31 6.06 -4.18
N CYS A 267 -18.40 5.58 -5.42
CA CYS A 267 -18.71 6.41 -6.59
C CYS A 267 -20.22 6.56 -6.85
N CYS A 268 -21.04 5.58 -6.46
CA CYS A 268 -22.48 5.57 -6.78
C CYS A 268 -23.37 4.98 -5.68
N ASP A 269 -22.78 4.58 -4.55
CA ASP A 269 -23.44 3.92 -3.42
C ASP A 269 -24.18 2.61 -3.74
N GLN A 270 -24.04 2.06 -4.96
CA GLN A 270 -24.56 0.74 -5.31
C GLN A 270 -23.92 -0.36 -4.47
N VAL A 271 -24.68 -1.43 -4.16
CA VAL A 271 -24.15 -2.56 -3.41
C VAL A 271 -23.18 -3.35 -4.30
N VAL A 272 -22.06 -3.78 -3.72
CA VAL A 272 -21.06 -4.57 -4.44
C VAL A 272 -21.70 -5.87 -4.92
N GLY A 273 -21.74 -6.04 -6.25
CA GLY A 273 -22.31 -7.21 -6.93
C GLY A 273 -23.61 -6.96 -7.69
N GLU A 274 -24.25 -5.79 -7.50
CA GLU A 274 -25.51 -5.45 -8.20
C GLU A 274 -25.32 -5.01 -9.66
N SER A 275 -24.16 -4.46 -9.99
CA SER A 275 -23.84 -3.98 -11.34
C SER A 275 -22.38 -4.26 -11.69
N GLN A 276 -22.08 -4.29 -13.00
CA GLN A 276 -20.71 -4.36 -13.49
C GLN A 276 -19.96 -3.02 -13.34
N GLY A 277 -20.67 -1.89 -13.27
CA GLY A 277 -20.07 -0.57 -13.18
C GLY A 277 -21.09 0.57 -13.27
N CYS A 278 -20.80 1.70 -12.64
CA CYS A 278 -21.56 2.95 -12.79
C CYS A 278 -20.99 3.88 -13.88
N LYS A 279 -19.77 3.61 -14.36
CA LYS A 279 -19.14 4.28 -15.50
C LYS A 279 -19.04 3.32 -16.68
N THR A 280 -19.01 3.87 -17.88
CA THR A 280 -18.81 3.08 -19.10
C THR A 280 -17.98 3.87 -20.09
N ILE A 281 -16.95 3.23 -20.63
CA ILE A 281 -16.15 3.73 -21.76
C ILE A 281 -16.16 2.71 -22.90
N ASN A 282 -15.70 3.13 -24.07
CA ASN A 282 -15.78 2.36 -25.31
C ASN A 282 -14.54 1.50 -25.60
N HIS A 283 -13.60 1.40 -24.67
CA HIS A 283 -12.36 0.63 -24.82
C HIS A 283 -11.94 0.01 -23.49
N HIS A 284 -11.22 -1.12 -23.54
CA HIS A 284 -10.46 -1.56 -22.38
C HIS A 284 -9.19 -0.71 -22.24
N VAL A 285 -8.69 -0.57 -21.02
CA VAL A 285 -7.49 0.21 -20.70
C VAL A 285 -6.53 -0.63 -19.89
N PHE A 286 -5.23 -0.37 -19.96
CA PHE A 286 -4.24 -1.16 -19.22
C PHE A 286 -3.08 -0.31 -18.73
N LYS A 287 -2.44 -0.75 -17.66
CA LYS A 287 -1.15 -0.24 -17.20
C LYS A 287 -0.10 -1.34 -17.32
N ALA A 288 0.91 -1.11 -18.15
CA ALA A 288 2.09 -1.96 -18.16
C ALA A 288 2.87 -1.77 -16.85
N SER A 289 3.18 -2.87 -16.16
CA SER A 289 3.94 -2.86 -14.90
C SER A 289 5.39 -3.33 -15.05
N ASP A 290 5.69 -4.04 -16.13
CA ASP A 290 7.05 -4.50 -16.42
C ASP A 290 7.85 -3.37 -17.10
N PRO A 291 9.02 -2.98 -16.56
CA PRO A 291 9.82 -1.90 -17.12
C PRO A 291 10.24 -2.13 -18.58
N PHE A 292 10.48 -3.37 -18.99
CA PHE A 292 10.87 -3.66 -20.38
C PHE A 292 9.67 -3.63 -21.32
N GLU A 293 8.47 -3.97 -20.84
CA GLU A 293 7.25 -3.68 -21.59
C GLU A 293 7.07 -2.16 -21.79
N LEU A 294 7.30 -1.36 -20.74
CA LEU A 294 7.24 0.10 -20.82
C LEU A 294 8.24 0.66 -21.84
N GLU A 295 9.48 0.17 -21.85
CA GLU A 295 10.52 0.51 -22.83
C GLU A 295 10.09 0.21 -24.28
N ASN A 296 9.51 -0.98 -24.51
CA ASN A 296 9.04 -1.37 -25.86
C ASN A 296 7.85 -0.53 -26.35
N LEU A 297 7.04 0.01 -25.43
CA LEU A 297 5.93 0.89 -25.75
C LEU A 297 6.40 2.31 -26.05
N ILE A 298 7.26 2.86 -25.19
CA ILE A 298 7.87 4.20 -25.29
C ILE A 298 9.24 4.13 -24.61
N SER A 299 10.30 4.47 -25.34
CA SER A 299 11.67 4.33 -24.84
C SER A 299 11.98 5.21 -23.64
N PHE A 300 12.73 4.65 -22.70
CA PHE A 300 13.31 5.35 -21.57
C PHE A 300 14.47 6.25 -22.01
N ARG A 301 14.57 7.37 -21.31
CA ARG A 301 15.68 8.31 -21.38
C ARG A 301 16.40 8.33 -20.04
N LYS A 302 17.71 8.56 -20.06
CA LYS A 302 18.47 8.86 -18.85
C LYS A 302 18.55 10.37 -18.69
N SER A 303 18.54 10.85 -17.45
CA SER A 303 18.90 12.25 -17.19
C SER A 303 20.29 12.54 -17.78
N PRO A 304 20.49 13.71 -18.42
CA PRO A 304 21.77 14.06 -19.00
C PRO A 304 22.81 14.29 -17.91
N LYS A 305 24.07 14.03 -18.23
CA LYS A 305 25.19 14.38 -17.35
C LYS A 305 25.26 15.90 -17.17
N ALA A 306 25.66 16.34 -15.98
CA ALA A 306 25.92 17.75 -15.76
C ALA A 306 27.06 18.22 -16.68
N ALA A 307 26.77 19.22 -17.52
CA ALA A 307 27.80 19.86 -18.33
C ALA A 307 28.59 20.88 -17.48
N GLU A 308 29.82 21.18 -17.88
CA GLU A 308 30.62 22.19 -17.20
C GLU A 308 29.94 23.56 -17.29
N GLY A 309 29.63 24.18 -16.15
CA GLY A 309 28.88 25.44 -16.08
C GLY A 309 27.35 25.30 -16.19
N ASP A 310 26.81 24.08 -16.15
CA ASP A 310 25.38 23.82 -16.18
C ASP A 310 24.68 24.37 -14.92
N LYS A 311 23.69 25.25 -15.13
CA LYS A 311 22.94 25.93 -14.06
C LYS A 311 21.54 25.34 -13.89
N LYS A 312 21.45 24.00 -13.87
CA LYS A 312 20.19 23.31 -13.57
C LYS A 312 19.77 23.53 -12.13
N ARG A 313 18.51 23.20 -11.84
CA ARG A 313 17.98 23.29 -10.47
C ARG A 313 18.67 22.26 -9.59
N GLN A 314 18.96 22.66 -8.35
CA GLN A 314 19.55 21.75 -7.37
C GLN A 314 18.53 20.75 -6.84
N ILE A 315 17.31 21.22 -6.54
CA ILE A 315 16.22 20.40 -6.01
C ILE A 315 14.91 20.88 -6.63
N VAL A 316 14.09 19.94 -7.09
CA VAL A 316 12.75 20.21 -7.63
C VAL A 316 11.72 19.25 -7.03
N GLY A 317 10.50 19.74 -6.82
CA GLY A 317 9.33 18.89 -6.63
C GLY A 317 8.76 18.49 -7.98
N LEU A 318 8.27 17.27 -8.11
CA LEU A 318 7.70 16.74 -9.35
C LEU A 318 6.43 15.95 -9.06
N ASP A 319 5.42 16.16 -9.88
CA ASP A 319 4.19 15.37 -9.90
C ASP A 319 3.62 15.32 -11.33
N CYS A 320 3.08 14.17 -11.72
CA CYS A 320 2.52 13.94 -13.04
C CYS A 320 1.07 13.48 -12.95
N GLU A 321 0.24 13.96 -13.88
CA GLU A 321 -1.08 13.39 -14.11
C GLU A 321 -1.05 12.42 -15.27
N MET A 322 -1.82 11.34 -15.18
CA MET A 322 -1.82 10.26 -16.16
C MET A 322 -3.19 9.98 -16.76
N GLY A 323 -3.19 9.58 -18.04
CA GLY A 323 -4.35 9.13 -18.79
C GLY A 323 -4.09 7.79 -19.46
N TYR A 324 -5.16 7.05 -19.72
CA TYR A 324 -5.11 5.80 -20.45
C TYR A 324 -5.19 6.04 -21.97
N THR A 325 -4.28 5.40 -22.69
CA THR A 325 -4.16 5.47 -24.15
C THR A 325 -4.01 4.08 -24.76
N THR A 326 -3.94 4.02 -26.09
CA THR A 326 -3.63 2.78 -26.82
C THR A 326 -2.23 2.23 -26.52
N ARG A 327 -1.34 3.01 -25.89
CA ARG A 327 -0.01 2.57 -25.41
C ARG A 327 0.03 2.32 -23.90
N GLY A 328 -1.12 2.23 -23.25
CA GLY A 328 -1.25 2.00 -21.81
C GLY A 328 -1.41 3.31 -21.04
N LEU A 329 -0.93 3.35 -19.79
CA LEU A 329 -0.97 4.56 -18.98
C LEU A 329 0.19 5.50 -19.35
N GLU A 330 -0.13 6.69 -19.85
CA GLU A 330 0.82 7.72 -20.28
C GLU A 330 0.65 9.02 -19.47
N MET A 331 1.71 9.81 -19.38
CA MET A 331 1.68 11.14 -18.79
C MET A 331 0.88 12.12 -19.68
N ILE A 332 -0.02 12.88 -19.07
CA ILE A 332 -0.86 13.89 -19.74
C ILE A 332 -0.75 15.29 -19.12
N ARG A 333 -0.09 15.44 -17.97
CA ARG A 333 0.33 16.73 -17.39
C ARG A 333 1.59 16.52 -16.57
N LEU A 334 2.49 17.48 -16.59
CA LEU A 334 3.69 17.49 -15.75
C LEU A 334 3.76 18.81 -15.01
N THR A 335 3.93 18.75 -13.69
CA THR A 335 4.18 19.91 -12.86
C THR A 335 5.53 19.77 -12.15
N ILE A 336 6.36 20.80 -12.26
CA ILE A 336 7.65 20.92 -11.57
C ILE A 336 7.64 22.21 -10.75
N VAL A 337 7.97 22.06 -9.46
CA VAL A 337 8.02 23.16 -8.49
C VAL A 337 9.46 23.33 -8.02
N ASP A 338 9.94 24.57 -7.95
CA ASP A 338 11.26 24.87 -7.38
C ASP A 338 11.22 24.66 -5.86
N PHE A 339 12.14 23.84 -5.34
CA PHE A 339 12.13 23.45 -3.93
C PHE A 339 12.25 24.63 -2.98
N PHE A 340 13.14 25.60 -3.26
CA PHE A 340 13.45 26.67 -2.31
C PHE A 340 12.34 27.72 -2.28
N SER A 341 11.98 28.23 -3.45
CA SER A 341 10.95 29.27 -3.61
C SER A 341 9.52 28.74 -3.46
N GLY A 342 9.29 27.45 -3.71
CA GLY A 342 7.95 26.86 -3.78
C GLY A 342 7.15 27.32 -5.00
N SER A 343 7.79 27.98 -5.96
CA SER A 343 7.14 28.47 -7.18
C SER A 343 7.11 27.40 -8.26
N THR A 344 5.99 27.30 -8.96
CA THR A 344 5.84 26.42 -10.13
C THR A 344 6.70 26.94 -11.28
N ILE A 345 7.64 26.10 -11.74
CA ILE A 345 8.60 26.44 -12.80
C ILE A 345 8.25 25.79 -14.14
N PHE A 346 7.42 24.76 -14.13
CA PHE A 346 6.88 24.12 -15.32
C PHE A 346 5.53 23.49 -14.96
N ASP A 347 4.49 23.78 -15.73
CA ASP A 347 3.18 23.15 -15.57
C ASP A 347 2.47 23.12 -16.93
N GLU A 348 2.54 21.98 -17.60
CA GLU A 348 2.07 21.85 -18.99
C GLU A 348 1.23 20.59 -19.18
N ILE A 349 0.18 20.71 -19.98
CA ILE A 349 -0.56 19.56 -20.51
C ILE A 349 0.29 18.92 -21.61
N VAL A 350 0.46 17.61 -21.51
CA VAL A 350 1.29 16.81 -22.41
C VAL A 350 0.42 16.02 -23.36
N LYS A 351 0.76 16.07 -24.64
CA LYS A 351 0.16 15.26 -25.68
C LYS A 351 0.78 13.85 -25.65
N PRO A 352 0.01 12.81 -25.30
CA PRO A 352 0.52 11.45 -25.27
C PRO A 352 0.83 10.93 -26.68
N SER A 353 1.62 9.87 -26.76
CA SER A 353 1.99 9.22 -28.02
C SER A 353 0.90 8.29 -28.55
N GLY A 354 0.14 7.67 -27.66
CA GLY A 354 -1.04 6.86 -27.98
C GLY A 354 -2.30 7.69 -28.16
N GLU A 355 -3.31 7.08 -28.79
CA GLU A 355 -4.64 7.66 -28.87
C GLU A 355 -5.30 7.58 -27.49
N VAL A 356 -5.88 8.69 -27.03
CA VAL A 356 -6.51 8.78 -25.70
C VAL A 356 -7.77 7.91 -25.66
N LEU A 357 -7.81 6.99 -24.69
CA LEU A 357 -8.96 6.12 -24.42
C LEU A 357 -9.77 6.62 -23.22
N ASP A 358 -9.08 7.12 -22.19
CA ASP A 358 -9.69 7.73 -21.00
C ASP A 358 -8.70 8.71 -20.36
N LEU A 359 -9.09 9.99 -20.22
CA LEU A 359 -8.26 11.02 -19.58
C LEU A 359 -8.15 10.85 -18.06
N ASN A 360 -8.95 9.96 -17.47
CA ASN A 360 -8.97 9.73 -16.04
C ASN A 360 -9.29 11.01 -15.24
N THR A 361 -10.10 11.91 -15.81
CA THR A 361 -10.35 13.31 -15.36
C THR A 361 -10.59 13.46 -13.85
N ASN A 362 -11.31 12.51 -13.24
CA ASN A 362 -11.60 12.56 -11.80
C ASN A 362 -10.36 12.47 -10.91
N TRP A 363 -9.27 11.94 -11.44
CA TRP A 363 -7.97 11.89 -10.79
C TRP A 363 -6.97 12.83 -11.43
N SER A 364 -6.98 12.99 -12.76
CA SER A 364 -5.99 13.81 -13.46
C SER A 364 -6.29 15.31 -13.47
N GLY A 365 -7.55 15.71 -13.22
CA GLY A 365 -8.01 17.08 -13.42
C GLY A 365 -7.96 17.57 -14.88
N VAL A 366 -7.55 16.71 -15.83
CA VAL A 366 -7.42 17.06 -17.26
C VAL A 366 -8.68 16.65 -18.00
N SER A 367 -9.46 17.65 -18.43
CA SER A 367 -10.71 17.42 -19.17
C SER A 367 -10.51 17.35 -20.69
N LYS A 368 -9.40 17.89 -21.21
CA LYS A 368 -9.07 17.91 -22.63
C LYS A 368 -7.56 18.09 -22.82
N ILE A 369 -7.03 17.49 -23.87
CA ILE A 369 -5.67 17.73 -24.37
C ILE A 369 -5.76 18.63 -25.60
N PRO A 370 -5.28 19.89 -25.51
CA PRO A 370 -5.17 20.77 -26.68
C PRO A 370 -4.28 20.16 -27.79
N PRO A 371 -4.65 20.27 -29.07
CA PRO A 371 -3.84 19.75 -30.18
C PRO A 371 -2.38 20.27 -30.22
N GLU A 372 -2.18 21.48 -29.73
CA GLU A 372 -0.92 22.24 -29.63
C GLU A 372 -0.08 21.91 -28.38
N SER A 373 -0.58 21.06 -27.48
CA SER A 373 0.16 20.60 -26.31
C SER A 373 1.50 19.97 -26.69
N LEU A 374 2.50 20.17 -25.83
CA LEU A 374 3.84 19.60 -26.02
C LEU A 374 3.77 18.07 -26.04
N THR A 375 4.51 17.45 -26.96
CA THR A 375 4.73 16.00 -26.91
C THR A 375 5.70 15.65 -25.78
N LEU A 376 5.79 14.37 -25.42
CA LEU A 376 6.79 13.90 -24.46
C LEU A 376 8.22 14.35 -24.83
N ASP A 377 8.58 14.30 -26.10
CA ASP A 377 9.88 14.76 -26.59
C ASP A 377 10.06 16.27 -26.41
N GLY A 378 9.04 17.07 -26.72
CA GLY A 378 9.07 18.52 -26.53
C GLY A 378 9.17 18.92 -25.04
N VAL A 379 8.49 18.18 -24.16
CA VAL A 379 8.67 18.33 -22.70
C VAL A 379 10.12 18.04 -22.33
N TYR A 380 10.71 16.96 -22.85
CA TYR A 380 12.10 16.61 -22.58
C TYR A 380 13.11 17.64 -23.06
N ASP A 381 12.90 18.25 -24.22
CA ASP A 381 13.76 19.31 -24.74
C ASP A 381 13.80 20.50 -23.77
N VAL A 382 12.66 20.84 -23.15
CA VAL A 382 12.57 21.90 -22.14
C VAL A 382 13.20 21.46 -20.82
N ILE A 383 12.71 20.35 -20.23
CA ILE A 383 13.08 19.99 -18.85
C ILE A 383 14.53 19.51 -18.76
N LEU A 384 15.02 18.69 -19.70
CA LEU A 384 16.41 18.22 -19.67
C LEU A 384 17.37 19.27 -20.22
N GLY A 385 16.88 20.15 -21.10
CA GLY A 385 17.64 21.29 -21.61
C GLY A 385 17.88 22.38 -20.56
N SER A 386 16.95 22.59 -19.62
CA SER A 386 17.00 23.76 -18.73
C SER A 386 16.71 23.54 -17.24
N ILE A 387 16.08 22.43 -16.84
CA ILE A 387 15.60 22.25 -15.45
C ILE A 387 16.30 21.12 -14.70
N ILE A 388 16.39 19.93 -15.29
CA ILE A 388 16.83 18.68 -14.65
C ILE A 388 18.07 18.12 -15.36
N ASN A 389 19.08 17.73 -14.60
CA ASN A 389 20.17 16.85 -15.03
C ASN A 389 20.34 15.68 -14.03
N GLU A 390 21.41 14.89 -14.17
CA GLU A 390 21.67 13.76 -13.26
C GLU A 390 21.92 14.20 -11.80
N ASP A 391 22.41 15.43 -11.56
CA ASP A 391 22.72 15.97 -10.23
C ASP A 391 21.52 16.63 -9.52
N THR A 392 20.49 17.02 -10.28
CA THR A 392 19.25 17.58 -9.74
C THR A 392 18.56 16.56 -8.84
N ILE A 393 18.20 16.93 -7.61
CA ILE A 393 17.43 16.05 -6.71
C ILE A 393 15.93 16.22 -7.00
N ILE A 394 15.23 15.13 -7.29
CA ILE A 394 13.78 15.11 -7.50
C ILE A 394 13.07 14.66 -6.22
N VAL A 395 12.18 15.51 -5.71
CA VAL A 395 11.35 15.27 -4.53
C VAL A 395 9.91 15.01 -4.94
N GLY A 396 9.24 14.05 -4.29
CA GLY A 396 7.83 13.78 -4.56
C GLY A 396 7.23 12.69 -3.67
N HIS A 397 6.10 12.12 -4.09
CA HIS A 397 5.40 11.08 -3.36
C HIS A 397 4.97 9.93 -4.27
N GLY A 398 5.60 8.77 -4.13
CA GLY A 398 5.31 7.62 -5.00
C GLY A 398 5.80 7.82 -6.43
N LEU A 399 6.93 8.51 -6.59
CA LEU A 399 7.54 8.92 -7.87
C LEU A 399 7.88 7.73 -8.80
N GLU A 400 7.76 6.48 -8.34
CA GLU A 400 7.92 5.33 -9.22
C GLU A 400 6.89 5.35 -10.34
N ASN A 401 5.69 5.86 -10.08
CA ASN A 401 4.65 5.91 -11.12
C ASN A 401 4.98 7.03 -12.10
N ASP A 402 5.29 8.22 -11.58
CA ASP A 402 5.68 9.42 -12.34
C ASP A 402 6.85 9.16 -13.26
N LEU A 403 7.99 8.71 -12.72
CA LEU A 403 9.20 8.50 -13.52
C LEU A 403 9.04 7.35 -14.52
N ASN A 404 8.26 6.32 -14.18
CA ASN A 404 7.94 5.27 -15.15
C ASN A 404 7.07 5.82 -16.28
N VAL A 405 6.03 6.63 -16.03
CA VAL A 405 5.20 7.21 -17.11
C VAL A 405 5.92 8.28 -17.93
N MET A 406 6.81 9.05 -17.29
CA MET A 406 7.74 9.93 -18.00
C MET A 406 8.69 9.13 -18.88
N ARG A 407 9.01 7.88 -18.50
CA ARG A 407 10.09 7.07 -19.09
C ARG A 407 11.46 7.69 -18.80
N LEU A 408 11.67 8.17 -17.57
CA LEU A 408 12.91 8.80 -17.13
C LEU A 408 13.64 7.94 -16.10
N VAL A 409 14.87 7.54 -16.41
CA VAL A 409 15.80 6.94 -15.46
C VAL A 409 16.59 8.05 -14.78
N HIS A 410 16.38 8.20 -13.48
CA HIS A 410 17.03 9.17 -12.62
C HIS A 410 17.37 8.55 -11.26
N HIS A 411 18.46 8.98 -10.62
CA HIS A 411 18.96 8.35 -9.38
C HIS A 411 18.88 9.24 -8.15
N ASN A 412 18.94 10.56 -8.31
CA ASN A 412 18.89 11.49 -7.19
C ASN A 412 17.44 11.78 -6.78
N ILE A 413 16.81 10.78 -6.13
CA ILE A 413 15.39 10.80 -5.80
C ILE A 413 15.17 10.81 -4.29
N VAL A 414 14.27 11.67 -3.84
CA VAL A 414 13.75 11.73 -2.47
C VAL A 414 12.23 11.54 -2.51
N ASP A 415 11.80 10.29 -2.33
CA ASP A 415 10.39 9.91 -2.30
C ASP A 415 9.88 9.84 -0.84
N THR A 416 8.93 10.71 -0.51
CA THR A 416 8.27 10.78 0.81
C THR A 416 7.55 9.48 1.18
N ALA A 417 7.02 8.73 0.21
CA ALA A 417 6.34 7.46 0.45
C ALA A 417 7.31 6.35 0.88
N ILE A 418 8.58 6.44 0.42
CA ILE A 418 9.67 5.53 0.83
C ILE A 418 10.29 5.97 2.15
N LEU A 419 10.45 7.29 2.37
CA LEU A 419 11.00 7.85 3.61
C LEU A 419 10.09 7.60 4.81
N PHE A 420 8.78 7.74 4.62
CA PHE A 420 7.78 7.61 5.68
C PHE A 420 6.82 6.45 5.39
N PRO A 421 7.27 5.19 5.49
CA PRO A 421 6.42 4.05 5.22
C PRO A 421 5.42 3.83 6.36
N LYS A 422 4.19 3.42 6.02
CA LYS A 422 3.16 3.05 7.01
C LYS A 422 3.51 1.75 7.73
N SER A 423 4.05 0.79 6.98
CA SER A 423 4.60 -0.49 7.42
C SER A 423 5.58 -1.01 6.36
N LEU A 424 6.25 -2.15 6.61
CA LEU A 424 7.24 -2.72 5.69
C LEU A 424 6.78 -2.78 4.21
N ASP A 425 5.50 -3.08 3.97
CA ASP A 425 4.93 -3.24 2.62
C ASP A 425 3.78 -2.26 2.31
N LYS A 426 3.59 -1.21 3.11
CA LYS A 426 2.52 -0.22 2.87
C LYS A 426 3.04 1.20 2.97
N LYS A 427 2.71 2.00 1.97
CA LYS A 427 2.95 3.44 1.92
C LYS A 427 1.78 4.17 2.62
N PHE A 428 2.06 5.31 3.26
CA PHE A 428 1.01 6.28 3.55
C PHE A 428 0.58 6.97 2.27
N SER A 429 -0.65 7.47 2.18
CA SER A 429 -1.00 8.42 1.12
C SER A 429 -0.35 9.77 1.41
N LEU A 430 -0.17 10.58 0.38
CA LEU A 430 0.26 11.97 0.54
C LEU A 430 -0.68 12.72 1.48
N LYS A 431 -2.01 12.55 1.32
CA LYS A 431 -3.02 13.10 2.22
C LYS A 431 -2.80 12.75 3.69
N ASP A 432 -2.46 11.49 4.00
CA ASP A 432 -2.17 11.05 5.37
C ASP A 432 -0.90 11.75 5.90
N LEU A 433 0.14 11.85 5.08
CA LEU A 433 1.41 12.50 5.47
C LEU A 433 1.27 14.02 5.61
N SER A 434 0.59 14.69 4.69
CA SER A 434 0.32 16.14 4.74
C SER A 434 -0.47 16.49 6.00
N PHE A 435 -1.47 15.69 6.34
CA PHE A 435 -2.19 15.88 7.59
C PHE A 435 -1.30 15.60 8.82
N GLN A 436 -0.46 14.56 8.77
CA GLN A 436 0.39 14.18 9.90
C GLN A 436 1.53 15.18 10.18
N PHE A 437 2.17 15.71 9.14
CA PHE A 437 3.35 16.58 9.25
C PHE A 437 2.97 18.06 9.23
N LEU A 438 1.95 18.44 8.46
CA LEU A 438 1.62 19.84 8.18
C LEU A 438 0.26 20.29 8.75
N ASP A 439 -0.54 19.37 9.31
CA ASP A 439 -1.95 19.58 9.67
C ASP A 439 -2.80 20.13 8.50
N ARG A 440 -2.38 19.82 7.27
CA ARG A 440 -3.00 20.29 6.03
C ARG A 440 -3.85 19.19 5.41
N LYS A 441 -5.12 19.50 5.14
CA LYS A 441 -5.98 18.66 4.31
C LYS A 441 -5.79 19.08 2.86
N ILE A 442 -5.30 18.15 2.04
CA ILE A 442 -5.15 18.30 0.59
C ILE A 442 -6.13 17.35 -0.12
N GLN A 443 -6.28 17.49 -1.45
CA GLN A 443 -7.12 16.61 -2.27
C GLN A 443 -8.57 16.56 -1.75
N GLY A 444 -9.14 17.76 -1.51
CA GLY A 444 -10.54 17.94 -1.11
C GLY A 444 -11.53 17.90 -2.28
N GLY A 445 -11.04 18.10 -3.51
CA GLY A 445 -11.78 18.10 -4.78
C GLY A 445 -11.05 17.30 -5.85
N GLU A 446 -11.02 17.83 -7.08
CA GLU A 446 -10.12 17.33 -8.14
C GLU A 446 -8.67 17.44 -7.67
N HIS A 447 -7.81 16.51 -8.10
CA HIS A 447 -6.40 16.58 -7.75
C HIS A 447 -5.73 17.73 -8.50
N SER A 448 -4.74 18.34 -7.85
CA SER A 448 -3.91 19.38 -8.42
C SER A 448 -2.46 18.97 -8.22
N SER A 449 -1.79 18.62 -9.31
CA SER A 449 -0.38 18.24 -9.31
C SER A 449 0.54 19.27 -8.65
N GLU A 450 0.21 20.57 -8.74
CA GLU A 450 0.90 21.63 -8.01
C GLU A 450 0.73 21.50 -6.48
N GLU A 451 -0.50 21.22 -5.99
CA GLU A 451 -0.77 21.05 -4.56
C GLU A 451 0.00 19.84 -4.02
N ASP A 452 0.00 18.75 -4.78
CA ASP A 452 0.62 17.49 -4.39
C ASP A 452 2.16 17.60 -4.39
N SER A 453 2.75 18.20 -5.42
CA SER A 453 4.20 18.45 -5.49
C SER A 453 4.67 19.38 -4.35
N LEU A 454 3.96 20.48 -4.11
CA LEU A 454 4.27 21.41 -3.03
C LEU A 454 4.11 20.76 -1.65
N ALA A 455 3.07 19.95 -1.45
CA ALA A 455 2.87 19.22 -0.20
C ALA A 455 4.03 18.25 0.09
N ALA A 456 4.53 17.54 -0.93
CA ALA A 456 5.69 16.67 -0.78
C ALA A 456 6.96 17.46 -0.39
N ILE A 457 7.21 18.60 -1.04
CA ILE A 457 8.30 19.53 -0.66
C ILE A 457 8.15 19.98 0.80
N ASP A 458 6.96 20.44 1.19
CA ASP A 458 6.70 20.96 2.53
C ASP A 458 6.92 19.89 3.60
N ILE A 459 6.55 18.63 3.34
CA ILE A 459 6.84 17.50 4.24
C ILE A 459 8.35 17.32 4.42
N ILE A 460 9.13 17.39 3.35
CA ILE A 460 10.60 17.28 3.43
C ILE A 460 11.20 18.46 4.19
N LYS A 461 10.78 19.70 3.88
CA LYS A 461 11.21 20.91 4.61
C LYS A 461 10.87 20.82 6.10
N HIS A 462 9.68 20.33 6.44
CA HIS A 462 9.30 20.08 7.82
C HIS A 462 10.21 19.03 8.46
N HIS A 463 10.49 17.92 7.76
CA HIS A 463 11.34 16.86 8.29
C HIS A 463 12.77 17.35 8.59
N ILE A 464 13.43 18.02 7.64
CA ILE A 464 14.82 18.49 7.81
C ILE A 464 14.96 19.60 8.86
N SER A 465 13.93 20.42 9.08
CA SER A 465 13.95 21.46 10.11
C SER A 465 13.74 20.92 11.53
N HIS A 466 13.29 19.67 11.66
CA HIS A 466 13.01 19.03 12.95
C HIS A 466 13.84 17.74 13.19
N SER A 467 14.84 17.49 12.34
CA SER A 467 15.74 16.32 12.45
C SER A 467 17.00 16.59 13.27
#